data_AF-A0A9E3FWD0-F1
#
_entry.id   AF-A0A9E3FWD0-F1
#
_cell.length_a   1.000
_cell.length_b   1.000
_cell.length_c   1.000
_cell.angle_alpha   90.00
_cell.angle_beta   90.00
_cell.angle_gamma   90.00
#
_symmetry.space_group_name_H-M   'P 1'
#
loop_
_entity.id
_entity.type
_entity.pdbx_description
1 polymer ?
#
loop_
_entity_poly.entity_id
_entity_poly.type
_entity_poly.pdbx_seq_one_letter_code
_entity_poly.pdbx_strand_id
1 'polypeptide(L)'
;MQNLLKKKDFYAGLVMILLGAVVTLNSTTYKLGTLMHMGPGMFPFMLGIILTFVGILIFGTGVITPLEDGERILPESMEWRGWACILAGPIMFIIFGKLFGLVAATFMCVFVSALGDRNATWKGSALLAAGITVAGT
;
A
#
# COMPACT_ATOMS: atom_id res chain seq x y z
N MET A 1 28.68 -5.59 13.09
CA MET A 1 27.64 -6.19 12.20
C MET A 1 26.26 -6.30 12.85
N GLN A 2 26.15 -6.51 14.18
CA GLN A 2 24.86 -6.74 14.87
C GLN A 2 23.93 -5.50 14.97
N ASN A 3 24.44 -4.28 14.76
CA ASN A 3 23.63 -3.06 14.83
C ASN A 3 22.86 -2.74 13.54
N LEU A 4 23.20 -3.36 12.41
CA LEU A 4 22.48 -3.17 11.14
C LEU A 4 21.17 -3.96 11.10
N LEU A 5 21.16 -5.16 11.70
CA LEU A 5 19.97 -6.01 11.84
C LEU A 5 18.92 -5.47 12.81
N LYS A 6 19.19 -4.37 13.52
CA LYS A 6 18.24 -3.72 14.44
C LYS A 6 17.54 -2.51 13.83
N LYS A 7 17.81 -2.18 12.56
CA LYS A 7 17.24 -1.00 11.90
C LYS A 7 15.91 -1.33 11.25
N LYS A 8 14.91 -0.51 11.54
CA LYS A 8 13.58 -0.50 10.90
C LYS A 8 13.71 -0.47 9.38
N ASP A 9 14.59 0.40 8.88
CA ASP A 9 14.78 0.62 7.44
C ASP A 9 15.39 -0.59 6.72
N PHE A 10 16.19 -1.40 7.42
CA PHE A 10 16.73 -2.63 6.86
C PHE A 10 15.61 -3.65 6.59
N TYR A 11 14.74 -3.89 7.58
CA TYR A 11 13.61 -4.80 7.41
C TYR A 11 12.53 -4.24 6.47
N ALA A 12 12.22 -2.95 6.56
CA ALA A 12 11.25 -2.30 5.68
C ALA A 12 11.71 -2.33 4.21
N GLY A 13 12.98 -1.99 3.95
CA GLY A 13 13.60 -2.11 2.63
C GLY A 13 13.60 -3.54 2.13
N LEU A 14 14.00 -4.52 2.95
CA LEU A 14 13.99 -5.93 2.58
C LEU A 14 12.59 -6.43 2.19
N VAL A 15 11.56 -6.10 2.97
CA VAL A 15 10.17 -6.49 2.68
C VAL A 15 9.67 -5.81 1.40
N MET A 16 9.97 -4.54 1.17
CA MET A 16 9.63 -3.85 -0.09
C MET A 16 10.29 -4.50 -1.31
N ILE A 17 11.57 -4.87 -1.21
CA ILE A 17 12.30 -5.56 -2.28
C ILE A 17 11.65 -6.91 -2.58
N LEU A 18 11.39 -7.71 -1.54
CA LEU A 18 10.79 -9.04 -1.72
C LEU A 18 9.39 -8.96 -2.32
N LEU A 19 8.52 -8.08 -1.81
CA LEU A 19 7.18 -7.90 -2.35
C LEU A 19 7.22 -7.36 -3.79
N GLY A 20 8.04 -6.35 -4.06
CA GLY A 20 8.22 -5.79 -5.40
C GLY A 20 8.71 -6.84 -6.40
N ALA A 21 9.69 -7.66 -6.01
CA ALA A 21 10.21 -8.73 -6.85
C ALA A 21 9.15 -9.80 -7.13
N VAL A 22 8.40 -10.24 -6.10
CA VAL A 22 7.30 -11.20 -6.26
C VAL A 22 6.21 -10.65 -7.18
N VAL A 23 5.82 -9.37 -7.02
CA VAL A 23 4.82 -8.72 -7.89
C VAL A 23 5.32 -8.63 -9.33
N THR A 24 6.58 -8.26 -9.53
CA THR A 24 7.20 -8.18 -10.87
C THR A 24 7.21 -9.56 -11.53
N LEU A 25 7.64 -10.60 -10.83
CA LEU A 25 7.66 -11.96 -11.35
C LEU A 25 6.23 -12.46 -11.66
N ASN A 26 5.28 -12.26 -10.76
CA ASN A 26 3.88 -12.67 -10.99
C ASN A 26 3.22 -11.91 -12.13
N SER A 27 3.58 -10.64 -12.34
CA SER A 27 3.02 -9.84 -13.44
C SER A 27 3.44 -10.35 -14.83
N THR A 28 4.56 -11.08 -14.93
CA THR A 28 4.98 -11.72 -16.19
C THR A 28 4.09 -12.90 -16.60
N THR A 29 3.33 -13.48 -15.67
CA THR A 29 2.31 -14.49 -15.95
C THR A 29 1.12 -13.90 -16.71
N TYR A 30 0.92 -12.58 -16.62
CA TYR A 30 -0.10 -11.86 -17.36
C TYR A 30 0.45 -11.34 -18.69
N LYS A 31 -0.42 -11.22 -19.70
CA LYS A 31 -0.04 -10.57 -20.96
C LYS A 31 0.36 -9.13 -20.68
N LEU A 32 1.64 -8.83 -20.87
CA LEU A 32 2.18 -7.46 -20.80
C LEU A 32 1.68 -6.65 -22.00
N GLY A 33 1.49 -7.25 -23.17
CA GLY A 33 1.09 -6.52 -24.37
C GLY A 33 2.25 -5.64 -24.88
N THR A 34 1.92 -4.49 -25.48
CA THR A 34 2.92 -3.54 -25.99
C THR A 34 2.69 -2.16 -25.39
N LEU A 35 3.65 -1.23 -25.46
CA LEU A 35 3.52 0.11 -24.89
C LEU A 35 2.28 0.88 -25.41
N MET A 36 1.91 0.62 -26.67
CA MET A 36 0.73 1.20 -27.34
C MET A 36 -0.58 0.47 -27.03
N HIS A 37 -0.52 -0.75 -26.50
CA HIS A 37 -1.68 -1.56 -26.09
C HIS A 37 -1.31 -2.30 -24.80
N MET A 38 -1.35 -1.57 -23.67
CA MET A 38 -0.97 -2.10 -22.37
C MET A 38 -1.90 -3.25 -21.99
N GLY A 39 -1.32 -4.44 -21.87
CA GLY A 39 -2.00 -5.58 -21.27
C GLY A 39 -2.12 -5.42 -19.75
N PRO A 40 -2.99 -6.21 -19.10
CA PRO A 40 -3.29 -6.09 -17.67
C PRO A 40 -2.06 -6.33 -16.78
N GLY A 41 -0.99 -6.97 -17.31
CA GLY A 41 0.26 -7.21 -16.59
C GLY A 41 1.22 -6.01 -16.56
N MET A 42 1.09 -5.01 -17.44
CA MET A 42 2.08 -3.92 -17.52
C MET A 42 2.08 -3.02 -16.29
N PHE A 43 0.90 -2.71 -15.77
CA PHE A 43 0.76 -1.90 -14.57
C PHE A 43 1.42 -2.56 -13.34
N PRO A 44 1.09 -3.81 -12.96
CA PRO A 44 1.75 -4.46 -11.84
C PRO A 44 3.25 -4.70 -12.09
N PHE A 45 3.68 -4.93 -13.33
CA PHE A 45 5.10 -5.07 -13.66
C PHE A 45 5.89 -3.78 -13.39
N MET A 46 5.40 -2.65 -13.90
CA MET A 46 6.08 -1.36 -13.73
C MET A 46 6.07 -0.92 -12.25
N LEU A 47 4.95 -1.09 -11.55
CA LEU A 47 4.88 -0.86 -10.10
C LEU A 47 5.83 -1.76 -9.32
N GLY A 48 5.91 -3.04 -9.66
CA GLY A 48 6.82 -3.99 -9.03
C GLY A 48 8.28 -3.59 -9.16
N ILE A 49 8.70 -3.14 -10.36
CA ILE A 49 10.06 -2.64 -10.61
C ILE A 49 10.35 -1.40 -9.77
N ILE A 50 9.45 -0.41 -9.80
CA ILE A 50 9.63 0.84 -9.03
C ILE A 50 9.68 0.54 -7.53
N LEU A 51 8.78 -0.32 -7.03
CA LEU A 51 8.74 -0.72 -5.63
C LEU A 51 10.03 -1.44 -5.21
N THR A 52 10.54 -2.33 -6.05
CA THR A 52 11.82 -3.01 -5.82
C THR A 52 12.97 -2.02 -5.78
N PHE A 53 13.02 -1.09 -6.73
CA PHE A 53 14.06 -0.06 -6.81
C PHE A 53 14.05 0.86 -5.59
N VAL A 54 12.88 1.36 -5.19
CA VAL A 54 12.71 2.17 -3.97
C VAL A 54 13.10 1.37 -2.73
N GLY A 55 12.73 0.08 -2.66
CA GLY A 55 13.14 -0.81 -1.58
C GLY A 55 14.66 -0.96 -1.48
N ILE A 56 15.37 -1.06 -2.61
CA ILE A 56 16.85 -1.09 -2.67
C ILE A 56 17.43 0.21 -2.13
N LEU A 57 16.85 1.36 -2.49
CA LEU A 57 17.30 2.66 -1.97
C LEU A 57 17.12 2.75 -0.45
N ILE A 58 15.96 2.36 0.07
CA ILE A 58 15.67 2.35 1.53
C ILE A 58 16.58 1.37 2.27
N PHE A 59 16.82 0.20 1.67
CA PHE A 59 17.77 -0.77 2.21
C PHE A 59 19.18 -0.20 2.26
N GLY A 60 19.60 0.49 1.19
CA GLY A 60 20.89 1.19 1.10
C GLY A 60 21.05 2.30 2.14
N THR A 61 20.01 3.13 2.35
CA THR A 61 20.04 4.15 3.41
C THR A 61 20.14 3.50 4.79
N GLY A 62 19.40 2.41 5.06
CA GLY A 62 19.53 1.66 6.30
C GLY A 62 20.96 1.19 6.61
N VAL A 63 21.75 0.88 5.58
CA VAL A 63 23.16 0.45 5.70
C VAL A 63 24.14 1.63 5.88
N ILE A 64 23.87 2.78 5.25
CA ILE A 64 24.83 3.89 5.15
C ILE A 64 24.66 4.94 6.27
N THR A 65 23.45 5.24 6.72
CA THR A 65 23.23 6.30 7.72
C THR A 65 23.65 5.85 9.13
N PRO A 66 24.35 6.66 9.94
CA PRO A 66 24.55 6.38 11.37
C PRO A 66 23.22 6.38 12.14
N LEU A 67 23.12 5.62 13.23
CA LEU A 67 21.90 5.53 14.04
C LEU A 67 21.51 6.90 14.64
N GLU A 68 20.29 7.36 14.35
CA GLU A 68 19.60 8.33 15.21
C GLU A 68 18.87 7.56 16.32
N ASP A 69 19.17 7.90 17.58
CA ASP A 69 18.51 7.35 18.77
C ASP A 69 17.03 7.73 18.76
N GLY A 70 16.18 6.84 18.25
CA GLY A 70 14.72 7.07 18.23
C GLY A 70 13.92 6.20 17.27
N GLU A 71 14.54 5.53 16.31
CA GLU A 71 13.81 4.72 15.33
C GLU A 71 13.35 3.37 15.90
N ARG A 72 12.20 3.38 16.58
CA ARG A 72 11.49 2.16 16.97
C ARG A 72 10.85 1.51 15.74
N ILE A 73 11.16 0.21 15.56
CA ILE A 73 10.63 -0.66 14.48
C ILE A 73 9.12 -0.87 14.61
N LEU A 74 8.56 -0.70 15.81
CA LEU A 74 7.17 -0.99 16.12
C LEU A 74 6.53 0.26 16.74
N PRO A 75 5.37 0.72 16.23
CA PRO A 75 4.51 1.63 16.97
C PRO A 75 4.19 0.97 18.32
N GLU A 76 4.21 1.75 19.40
CA GLU A 76 3.97 1.27 20.77
C GLU A 76 2.56 0.65 20.96
N SER A 77 1.68 0.81 19.96
CA SER A 77 0.40 0.13 19.86
C SER A 77 0.23 -0.57 18.51
N MET A 78 -0.01 -1.88 18.53
CA MET A 78 -0.35 -2.67 17.36
C MET A 78 -1.69 -2.20 16.77
N GLU A 79 -1.64 -1.53 15.61
CA GLU A 79 -2.82 -0.95 14.93
C GLU A 79 -3.60 -2.00 14.11
N TRP A 80 -4.00 -3.09 14.76
CA TRP A 80 -4.72 -4.20 14.12
C TRP A 80 -5.97 -3.74 13.36
N ARG A 81 -6.66 -2.70 13.87
CA ARG A 81 -7.81 -2.08 13.22
C ARG A 81 -7.46 -1.41 11.89
N GLY A 82 -6.35 -0.66 11.85
CA GLY A 82 -5.88 -0.01 10.63
C GLY A 82 -5.48 -1.03 9.56
N TRP A 83 -4.75 -2.07 9.96
CA TRP A 83 -4.34 -3.16 9.07
C TRP A 83 -5.56 -3.90 8.48
N ALA A 84 -6.54 -4.24 9.32
CA ALA A 84 -7.77 -4.87 8.88
C ALA A 84 -8.58 -3.97 7.93
N CYS A 85 -8.67 -2.66 8.20
CA CYS A 85 -9.37 -1.70 7.34
C CYS A 85 -8.70 -1.52 5.98
N ILE A 86 -7.36 -1.43 5.94
CA ILE A 86 -6.61 -1.27 4.68
C ILE A 86 -6.79 -2.50 3.79
N LEU A 87 -6.80 -3.71 4.36
CA LEU A 87 -7.07 -4.94 3.60
C LEU A 87 -8.55 -5.05 3.22
N ALA A 88 -9.47 -4.62 4.08
CA ALA A 88 -10.91 -4.66 3.82
C ALA A 88 -11.33 -3.67 2.73
N GLY A 89 -10.68 -2.51 2.58
CA GLY A 89 -11.03 -1.49 1.58
C GLY A 89 -11.09 -2.03 0.14
N PRO A 90 -10.00 -2.59 -0.41
CA PRO A 90 -9.98 -3.20 -1.74
C PRO A 90 -10.98 -4.35 -1.89
N ILE A 91 -11.19 -5.15 -0.83
CA ILE A 91 -12.17 -6.25 -0.85
C ILE A 91 -13.59 -5.68 -1.00
N MET A 92 -13.94 -4.67 -0.20
CA MET A 92 -15.22 -3.97 -0.29
C MET A 92 -15.40 -3.31 -1.66
N PHE A 93 -14.34 -2.72 -2.20
CA PHE A 93 -14.33 -2.11 -3.53
C PHE A 93 -14.67 -3.13 -4.62
N ILE A 94 -14.05 -4.32 -4.60
CA ILE A 94 -14.32 -5.37 -5.60
C ILE A 94 -15.78 -5.85 -5.50
N ILE A 95 -16.29 -6.05 -4.28
CA ILE A 95 -17.67 -6.53 -4.04
C ILE A 95 -18.69 -5.48 -4.51
N PHE A 96 -18.56 -4.23 -4.06
CA PHE A 96 -19.52 -3.17 -4.40
C PHE A 96 -19.36 -2.68 -5.83
N GLY A 97 -18.15 -2.68 -6.39
CA GLY A 97 -17.90 -2.35 -7.79
C GLY A 97 -18.62 -3.28 -8.75
N LYS A 98 -18.71 -4.57 -8.41
CA LYS A 98 -19.43 -5.54 -9.23
C LYS A 98 -20.96 -5.42 -9.11
N LEU A 99 -21.48 -4.93 -7.98
CA LEU A 99 -22.91 -4.96 -7.66
C LEU A 99 -23.63 -3.62 -7.87
N PHE A 100 -22.99 -2.51 -7.48
CA PHE A 100 -23.58 -1.16 -7.45
C PHE A 100 -22.86 -0.14 -8.35
N GLY A 101 -21.82 -0.55 -9.07
CA GLY A 101 -21.05 0.30 -9.98
C GLY A 101 -19.91 1.08 -9.29
N LEU A 102 -19.23 1.90 -10.08
CA LEU A 102 -17.94 2.50 -9.71
C LEU A 102 -18.06 3.53 -8.58
N VAL A 103 -19.14 4.31 -8.57
CA VAL A 103 -19.39 5.37 -7.57
C VAL A 103 -19.62 4.79 -6.17
N ALA A 104 -20.42 3.73 -6.05
CA ALA A 104 -20.67 3.08 -4.77
C ALA A 104 -19.41 2.37 -4.23
N ALA A 105 -18.60 1.81 -5.13
CA ALA A 105 -17.35 1.14 -4.79
C ALA A 105 -16.31 2.09 -4.21
N THR A 106 -16.08 3.24 -4.86
CA THR A 106 -15.12 4.25 -4.39
C THR A 106 -15.54 4.80 -3.03
N PHE A 107 -16.83 5.11 -2.84
CA PHE A 107 -17.34 5.57 -1.55
C PHE A 107 -17.08 4.55 -0.43
N MET A 108 -17.42 3.27 -0.64
CA MET A 108 -17.20 2.22 0.36
C MET A 108 -15.71 1.97 0.63
N CYS A 109 -14.87 1.99 -0.39
CA CYS A 109 -13.42 1.79 -0.23
C CYS A 109 -12.79 2.89 0.63
N VAL A 110 -13.13 4.15 0.34
CA VAL A 110 -12.64 5.32 1.09
C VAL A 110 -13.22 5.32 2.50
N PHE A 111 -14.51 5.04 2.66
CA PHE A 111 -15.16 4.99 3.96
C PHE A 111 -14.57 3.91 4.88
N VAL A 112 -14.37 2.69 4.36
CA VAL A 112 -13.75 1.59 5.10
C VAL A 112 -12.30 1.90 5.44
N SER A 113 -11.53 2.47 4.51
CA SER A 113 -10.13 2.84 4.77
C SER A 113 -10.03 3.96 5.82
N ALA A 114 -10.91 4.96 5.76
CA ALA A 114 -10.97 6.08 6.69
C ALA A 114 -11.48 5.68 8.09
N LEU A 115 -12.12 4.52 8.25
CA LEU A 115 -12.53 3.98 9.55
C LEU A 115 -11.38 3.23 10.27
N GLY A 116 -10.27 2.99 9.56
CA GLY A 116 -9.07 2.36 10.10
C GLY A 116 -8.27 3.24 11.05
N ASP A 117 -8.45 4.56 10.98
CA ASP A 117 -7.75 5.52 11.83
C ASP A 117 -8.37 5.52 13.25
N ARG A 118 -7.51 5.52 14.27
CA ARG A 118 -7.88 5.41 15.69
C ARG A 118 -8.61 6.63 16.21
N ASN A 119 -8.46 7.79 15.55
CA ASN A 119 -9.17 9.04 15.82
C ASN A 119 -10.38 9.28 14.88
N ALA A 120 -10.70 8.33 14.00
CA ALA A 120 -11.80 8.47 13.07
C ALA A 120 -13.16 8.53 13.80
N THR A 121 -13.74 9.72 13.85
CA THR A 121 -15.14 9.91 14.23
C THR A 121 -16.01 9.51 13.04
N TRP A 122 -17.07 8.72 13.24
CA TRP A 122 -17.95 8.23 12.17
C TRP A 122 -18.45 9.34 11.21
N LYS A 123 -18.63 10.56 11.74
CA LYS A 123 -19.02 11.75 10.97
C LYS A 123 -17.90 12.31 10.09
N GLY A 124 -16.63 12.24 10.52
CA GLY A 124 -15.47 12.73 9.77
C GLY A 124 -15.11 11.82 8.60
N SER A 125 -15.13 10.50 8.81
CA SER A 125 -14.90 9.53 7.73
C SER A 125 -16.00 9.57 6.67
N ALA A 126 -17.25 9.81 7.07
CA ALA A 126 -18.36 10.02 6.13
C ALA A 126 -18.20 11.31 5.31
N LEU A 127 -17.74 12.41 5.92
CA LEU A 127 -17.53 13.68 5.22
C LEU A 127 -16.36 13.60 4.23
N LEU A 128 -15.25 12.96 4.61
CA LEU A 128 -14.09 12.74 3.73
C LEU A 128 -14.44 11.82 2.56
N ALA A 129 -15.16 10.73 2.83
CA ALA A 129 -15.63 9.83 1.78
C ALA A 129 -16.59 10.54 0.82
N ALA A 130 -17.53 11.34 1.34
CA ALA A 130 -18.44 12.13 0.53
C ALA A 130 -17.70 13.17 -0.33
N GLY A 131 -16.73 13.90 0.24
CA GLY A 131 -15.94 14.89 -0.47
C GLY A 131 -15.10 14.29 -1.61
N ILE A 132 -14.42 13.18 -1.37
CA ILE A 132 -13.63 12.48 -2.40
C ILE A 132 -14.54 11.88 -3.47
N THR A 133 -15.71 11.36 -3.09
CA THR A 133 -16.65 10.78 -4.07
C THR A 133 -17.21 11.86 -4.99
N VAL A 134 -17.58 13.04 -4.46
CA VAL A 134 -18.08 14.16 -5.26
C VAL A 134 -16.98 14.78 -6.14
N ALA A 135 -15.75 14.86 -5.65
CA ALA A 135 -14.64 15.40 -6.43
C ALA A 135 -14.05 14.39 -7.45
N GLY A 136 -14.25 13.10 -7.22
CA GLY A 136 -13.68 12.01 -8.01
C GLY A 136 -14.60 11.43 -9.09
N THR A 137 -15.89 11.78 -9.10
CA THR A 137 -16.86 11.46 -10.15
C THR A 137 -17.08 12.64 -11.07
#